data_AF-A0A183BHD5-F1
#
_entry.id   AF-A0A183BHD5-F1
#
_cell.length_a   1.000
_cell.length_b   1.000
_cell.length_c   1.000
_cell.angle_alpha   90.00
_cell.angle_beta   90.00
_cell.angle_gamma   90.00
#
_symmetry.space_group_name_H-M   'P 1'
#
loop_
_entity.id
_entity.type
_entity.pdbx_description
1 polymer ?
#
loop_
_entity_poly.entity_id
_entity_poly.type
_entity_poly.pdbx_seq_one_letter_code
_entity_poly.pdbx_strand_id
1 'polypeptide(L)'
;MPLIQNYCIFGNRRHSFLLVAIGIILLMAADYGLAMRQQAVAARGQLRCGDRPASGVKVKLWDEDDGPDPDDVLDEAFTDMSGSFQLGGSTRELTNIDPVLKIYHDCDDGIMPGWFNDVQ
;
A
#
# COMPACT_ATOMS: atom_id res chain seq x y z
N MET A 1 69.09 11.03 -28.08
CA MET A 1 68.81 9.63 -27.66
C MET A 1 67.80 9.69 -26.51
N PRO A 2 66.81 8.78 -26.43
CA PRO A 2 65.40 9.10 -26.72
C PRO A 2 64.43 9.23 -25.52
N LEU A 3 63.26 9.81 -25.84
CA LEU A 3 61.89 9.53 -25.36
C LEU A 3 61.54 9.50 -23.86
N ILE A 4 60.84 10.55 -23.42
CA ILE A 4 59.72 10.43 -22.47
C ILE A 4 58.50 11.11 -23.10
N GLN A 5 57.72 10.35 -23.87
CA GLN A 5 56.35 10.72 -24.19
C GLN A 5 55.52 10.53 -22.92
N ASN A 6 55.38 11.61 -22.15
CA ASN A 6 54.36 11.68 -21.13
C ASN A 6 53.00 11.55 -21.83
N TYR A 7 52.33 10.43 -21.54
CA TYR A 7 50.94 10.19 -21.88
C TYR A 7 50.13 11.45 -21.55
N CYS A 8 49.56 12.06 -22.58
CA CYS A 8 48.48 13.01 -22.43
C CYS A 8 47.32 12.32 -21.69
N ILE A 9 47.28 12.42 -20.36
CA ILE A 9 46.08 12.17 -19.56
C ILE A 9 45.16 13.40 -19.72
N PHE A 10 44.79 13.71 -20.97
CA PHE A 10 43.62 14.53 -21.26
C PHE A 10 42.43 13.57 -21.47
N GLY A 11 42.21 12.72 -20.46
CA GLY A 11 41.03 11.88 -20.37
C GLY A 11 39.82 12.73 -20.01
N ASN A 12 38.77 12.60 -20.80
CA ASN A 12 37.48 13.28 -20.72
C ASN A 12 36.82 13.16 -19.33
N ARG A 13 37.23 14.02 -18.37
CA ARG A 13 36.79 13.97 -16.97
C ARG A 13 35.27 14.11 -16.79
N ARG A 14 34.59 14.83 -17.69
CA ARG A 14 33.14 15.08 -17.59
C ARG A 14 32.30 13.82 -17.80
N HIS A 15 32.75 12.91 -18.67
CA HIS A 15 32.04 11.64 -18.90
C HIS A 15 32.26 10.66 -17.75
N SER A 16 33.43 10.69 -17.10
CA SER A 16 33.70 9.85 -15.93
C SER A 16 32.82 10.23 -14.73
N PHE A 17 32.67 11.52 -14.41
CA PHE A 17 31.76 11.95 -13.33
C PHE A 17 30.28 11.63 -13.63
N LEU A 18 29.85 11.76 -14.89
CA LEU A 18 28.48 11.42 -15.29
C LEU A 18 28.21 9.92 -15.17
N LEU A 19 29.14 9.06 -15.62
CA LEU A 19 29.00 7.61 -15.49
C LEU A 19 29.02 7.16 -14.02
N VAL A 20 29.83 7.80 -13.17
CA VAL A 20 29.82 7.56 -11.72
C VAL A 20 28.49 7.99 -11.10
N ALA A 21 27.95 9.16 -11.47
CA ALA A 21 26.65 9.62 -10.99
C ALA A 21 25.50 8.70 -11.43
N ILE A 22 25.48 8.27 -12.70
CA ILE A 22 24.51 7.29 -13.21
C ILE A 22 24.66 5.95 -12.46
N GLY A 23 25.90 5.49 -12.23
CA GLY A 23 26.16 4.29 -11.46
C GLY A 23 25.63 4.37 -10.03
N ILE A 24 25.82 5.50 -9.34
CA ILE A 24 25.27 5.74 -8.00
C ILE A 24 23.73 5.75 -8.05
N ILE A 25 23.12 6.43 -9.02
CA ILE A 25 21.66 6.46 -9.17
C ILE A 25 21.09 5.05 -9.39
N LEU A 26 21.75 4.23 -10.22
CA LEU A 26 21.33 2.85 -10.47
C LEU A 26 21.47 1.96 -9.24
N LEU A 27 22.52 2.14 -8.44
CA LEU A 27 22.70 1.43 -7.17
C LEU A 27 21.61 1.81 -6.17
N MET A 28 21.37 3.11 -5.97
CA MET A 28 20.30 3.59 -5.08
C MET A 28 18.93 3.08 -5.55
N ALA A 29 18.66 3.08 -6.87
CA ALA A 29 17.41 2.57 -7.45
C ALA A 29 17.21 1.06 -7.21
N ALA A 30 18.28 0.27 -7.23
CA ALA A 30 18.21 -1.17 -6.97
C ALA A 30 17.82 -1.48 -5.51
N ASP A 31 18.23 -0.64 -4.56
CA ASP A 31 17.92 -0.81 -3.13
C ASP A 31 16.42 -0.59 -2.83
N TYR A 32 15.73 0.31 -3.54
CA TYR A 32 14.29 0.53 -3.36
C TYR A 32 13.44 -0.70 -3.68
N GLY A 33 13.85 -1.52 -4.65
CA GLY A 33 13.10 -2.73 -5.03
C GLY A 33 13.07 -3.80 -3.93
N LEU A 34 14.12 -3.85 -3.10
CA LEU A 34 14.27 -4.77 -1.98
C LEU A 34 13.64 -4.24 -0.68
N ALA A 35 13.49 -2.92 -0.55
CA ALA A 35 12.91 -2.29 0.63
C ALA A 35 11.38 -2.49 0.73
N MET A 36 10.70 -2.72 -0.41
CA MET A 36 9.26 -3.00 -0.47
C MET A 36 8.93 -4.35 0.18
N ARG A 37 8.33 -4.30 1.37
CA ARG A 37 7.96 -5.48 2.17
C ARG A 37 6.54 -5.90 1.84
N GLN A 38 6.34 -7.21 1.67
CA GLN A 38 4.98 -7.77 1.62
C GLN A 38 4.40 -7.81 3.02
N GLN A 39 3.21 -7.25 3.20
CA GLN A 39 2.44 -7.33 4.43
C GLN A 39 1.05 -7.88 4.12
N ALA A 40 0.41 -8.45 5.15
CA ALA A 40 -0.92 -9.04 5.02
C ALA A 40 -1.71 -8.86 6.30
N VAL A 41 -3.02 -8.70 6.15
CA VAL A 41 -3.98 -8.55 7.24
C VAL A 41 -5.26 -9.31 6.89
N ALA A 42 -5.96 -9.79 7.91
CA ALA A 42 -7.26 -10.43 7.76
C ALA A 42 -8.20 -10.01 8.89
N ALA A 43 -9.47 -9.85 8.55
CA ALA A 43 -10.53 -9.49 9.48
C ALA A 43 -11.69 -10.49 9.34
N ARG A 44 -12.30 -10.87 10.46
CA ARG A 44 -13.52 -11.69 10.46
C ARG A 44 -14.42 -11.25 11.59
N GLY A 45 -15.72 -11.38 11.41
CA GLY A 45 -16.69 -10.97 12.41
C GLY A 45 -18.12 -11.35 12.03
N GLN A 46 -19.06 -10.90 12.86
CA GLN A 46 -20.49 -11.05 12.63
C GLN A 46 -21.19 -9.73 12.93
N LEU A 47 -21.92 -9.20 11.96
CA LEU A 47 -22.68 -7.96 12.07
C LEU A 47 -24.12 -8.22 12.49
N ARG A 48 -24.66 -7.31 13.31
CA ARG A 48 -26.04 -7.34 13.80
C ARG A 48 -26.66 -5.95 13.62
N CYS A 49 -27.96 -5.95 13.37
CA CYS A 49 -28.80 -4.76 13.36
C CYS A 49 -29.89 -4.94 14.41
N GLY A 50 -29.73 -4.28 15.56
CA GLY A 50 -30.44 -4.64 16.79
C GLY A 50 -30.26 -6.13 17.14
N ASP A 51 -31.36 -6.84 17.32
CA ASP A 51 -31.36 -8.27 17.68
C ASP A 51 -31.20 -9.22 16.48
N ARG A 52 -31.17 -8.71 15.25
CA ARG A 52 -31.14 -9.53 14.03
C ARG A 52 -29.75 -9.55 13.40
N PRO A 53 -29.32 -10.66 12.78
CA PRO A 53 -28.13 -10.66 11.94
C PRO A 53 -28.25 -9.68 10.78
N ALA A 54 -27.20 -8.89 10.53
CA ALA A 54 -27.16 -7.96 9.41
C ALA A 54 -26.58 -8.67 8.18
N SER A 55 -27.47 -9.30 7.40
CA SER A 55 -27.13 -10.03 6.18
C SER A 55 -27.02 -9.10 4.97
N GLY A 56 -26.12 -9.40 4.03
CA GLY A 56 -25.96 -8.64 2.79
C GLY A 56 -25.35 -7.25 2.98
N VAL A 57 -24.70 -7.00 4.11
CA VAL A 57 -23.96 -5.76 4.38
C VAL A 57 -22.63 -5.83 3.67
N LYS A 58 -22.27 -4.77 2.92
CA LYS A 58 -20.96 -4.70 2.25
C LYS A 58 -19.89 -4.36 3.29
N VAL A 59 -18.81 -5.13 3.29
CA VAL A 59 -17.61 -4.89 4.10
C VAL A 59 -16.39 -4.81 3.20
N LYS A 60 -15.50 -3.87 3.49
CA LYS A 60 -14.24 -3.68 2.75
C LYS A 60 -13.08 -3.53 3.71
N LEU A 61 -11.97 -4.20 3.41
CA LEU A 61 -10.71 -4.01 4.09
C LEU A 61 -9.85 -3.11 3.20
N TRP A 62 -9.44 -1.97 3.76
CA TRP A 62 -8.63 -0.97 3.10
C TRP A 62 -7.25 -0.88 3.75
N ASP A 63 -6.26 -0.50 2.98
CA ASP A 63 -5.08 0.23 3.44
C ASP A 63 -5.38 1.72 3.28
N GLU A 64 -5.30 2.51 4.36
CA GLU A 64 -5.41 3.97 4.27
C GLU A 64 -4.04 4.60 4.42
N ASP A 65 -3.54 5.21 3.35
CA ASP A 65 -2.17 5.69 3.30
C ASP A 65 -2.09 7.21 3.47
N ASP A 66 -1.06 7.66 4.19
CA ASP A 66 -0.72 9.07 4.26
C ASP A 66 0.24 9.50 3.12
N GLY A 67 -0.09 10.61 2.46
CA GLY A 67 0.84 11.28 1.54
C GLY A 67 0.68 10.85 0.07
N PRO A 68 1.77 10.48 -0.64
CA PRO A 68 1.72 10.23 -2.09
C PRO A 68 1.26 8.80 -2.46
N ASP A 69 1.17 7.90 -1.49
CA ASP A 69 0.68 6.53 -1.69
C ASP A 69 -0.86 6.56 -1.67
N PRO A 70 -1.55 6.04 -2.71
CA PRO A 70 -3.01 6.04 -2.74
C PRO A 70 -3.60 4.85 -1.97
N ASP A 71 -4.67 5.12 -1.21
CA ASP A 71 -5.43 4.08 -0.49
C ASP A 71 -5.76 2.85 -1.36
N ASP A 72 -5.45 1.66 -0.84
CA ASP A 72 -5.63 0.38 -1.50
C ASP A 72 -6.83 -0.41 -0.93
N VAL A 73 -7.65 -1.00 -1.80
CA VAL A 73 -8.63 -2.01 -1.35
C VAL A 73 -7.94 -3.36 -1.28
N LEU A 74 -7.82 -3.91 -0.07
CA LEU A 74 -7.20 -5.21 0.17
C LEU A 74 -8.14 -6.38 -0.11
N ASP A 75 -9.41 -6.27 0.32
CA ASP A 75 -10.45 -7.28 0.07
C ASP A 75 -11.87 -6.71 0.26
N GLU A 76 -12.88 -7.30 -0.38
CA GLU A 76 -14.28 -6.94 -0.19
C GLU A 76 -15.22 -8.15 -0.19
N ALA A 77 -16.25 -8.10 0.65
CA ALA A 77 -17.26 -9.16 0.74
C ALA A 77 -18.61 -8.59 1.18
N PHE A 78 -19.63 -9.46 1.16
CA PHE A 78 -20.91 -9.21 1.77
C PHE A 78 -21.12 -10.20 2.92
N THR A 79 -21.74 -9.75 4.01
CA THR A 79 -22.10 -10.64 5.12
C THR A 79 -23.10 -11.71 4.69
N ASP A 80 -22.95 -12.92 5.24
CA ASP A 80 -23.88 -14.02 4.99
C ASP A 80 -25.21 -13.88 5.75
N MET A 81 -26.09 -14.89 5.64
CA MET A 81 -27.40 -14.88 6.33
C MET A 81 -27.29 -14.83 7.86
N SER A 82 -26.15 -15.22 8.43
CA SER A 82 -25.85 -15.11 9.86
C SER A 82 -25.18 -13.78 10.21
N GLY A 83 -24.99 -12.88 9.25
CA GLY A 83 -24.25 -11.63 9.40
C GLY A 83 -22.73 -11.81 9.42
N SER A 84 -22.22 -13.00 9.15
CA SER A 84 -20.78 -13.30 9.25
C SER A 84 -20.03 -12.83 8.01
N PHE A 85 -18.79 -12.36 8.21
CA PHE A 85 -17.86 -12.02 7.14
C PHE A 85 -16.44 -12.50 7.47
N GLN A 86 -15.64 -12.66 6.41
CA GLN A 86 -14.21 -12.89 6.48
C GLN A 86 -13.57 -12.19 5.28
N LEU A 87 -12.53 -11.40 5.56
CA LEU A 87 -11.74 -10.65 4.60
C LEU A 87 -10.25 -10.94 4.84
N GLY A 88 -9.46 -10.96 3.79
CA GLY A 88 -8.01 -11.07 3.89
C GLY A 88 -7.32 -10.59 2.63
N GLY A 89 -6.31 -9.74 2.82
CA GLY A 89 -5.55 -9.17 1.71
C GLY A 89 -4.13 -8.83 2.11
N SER A 90 -3.35 -8.44 1.12
CA SER A 90 -1.92 -8.20 1.26
C SER A 90 -1.44 -7.21 0.22
N THR A 91 -0.70 -6.19 0.63
CA THR A 91 -0.03 -5.24 -0.27
C THR A 91 1.47 -5.17 0.03
N ARG A 92 2.21 -4.55 -0.89
CA ARG A 92 3.67 -4.44 -0.84
C ARG A 92 4.03 -2.97 -0.70
N GLU A 93 4.58 -2.61 0.45
CA GLU A 93 4.84 -1.22 0.84
C GLU A 93 6.22 -1.03 1.46
N LEU A 94 6.70 0.22 1.46
CA LEU A 94 7.90 0.60 2.20
C LEU A 94 7.62 0.77 3.69
N THR A 95 6.43 1.27 4.02
CA THR A 95 5.97 1.58 5.37
C THR A 95 5.20 0.39 5.96
N ASN A 96 4.49 0.61 7.06
CA ASN A 96 3.55 -0.38 7.55
C ASN A 96 2.20 -0.08 6.92
N ILE A 97 1.48 -1.14 6.53
CA ILE A 97 0.05 -1.06 6.21
C ILE A 97 -0.75 -0.50 7.40
N ASP A 98 -1.76 0.31 7.08
CA ASP A 98 -2.69 1.00 7.98
C ASP A 98 -4.13 0.49 7.72
N PRO A 99 -4.45 -0.73 8.20
CA PRO A 99 -5.65 -1.43 7.79
C PRO A 99 -6.93 -0.87 8.42
N VAL A 100 -7.92 -0.53 7.58
CA VAL A 100 -9.23 -0.02 7.99
C VAL A 100 -10.36 -0.92 7.47
N LEU A 101 -11.22 -1.39 8.37
CA LEU A 101 -12.42 -2.14 8.01
C LEU A 101 -13.61 -1.19 7.85
N LYS A 102 -14.05 -0.97 6.61
CA LYS A 102 -15.22 -0.13 6.29
C LYS A 102 -16.46 -0.99 6.11
N ILE A 103 -17.53 -0.63 6.81
CA ILE A 103 -18.81 -1.33 6.79
C ILE A 103 -19.85 -0.38 6.20
N TYR A 104 -20.56 -0.83 5.16
CA TYR A 104 -21.55 -0.02 4.45
C TYR A 104 -22.94 -0.57 4.73
N HIS A 105 -23.66 0.05 5.67
CA HIS A 105 -25.01 -0.30 6.06
C HIS A 105 -25.89 0.93 6.28
N ASP A 106 -27.19 0.70 6.26
CA ASP A 106 -28.25 1.65 6.63
C ASP A 106 -28.94 1.26 7.95
N CYS A 107 -28.34 0.34 8.72
CA CYS A 107 -28.88 -0.03 10.02
C CYS A 107 -28.83 1.17 10.99
N ASP A 108 -29.97 1.50 11.59
CA ASP A 108 -30.15 2.56 12.59
C ASP A 108 -29.67 3.98 12.18
N ASP A 109 -29.55 4.26 10.86
CA ASP A 109 -28.95 5.50 10.32
C ASP A 109 -29.94 6.69 10.16
N GLY A 110 -31.24 6.48 10.33
CA GLY A 110 -32.25 7.53 10.29
C GLY A 110 -32.37 8.23 8.93
N ILE A 111 -31.98 9.51 8.83
CA ILE A 111 -31.96 10.32 7.58
C ILE A 111 -30.51 10.57 7.11
N MET A 112 -29.50 10.08 7.84
CA MET A 112 -28.11 10.26 7.42
C MET A 112 -27.77 9.23 6.35
N PRO A 113 -27.31 9.66 5.15
CA PRO A 113 -26.93 8.71 4.13
C PRO A 113 -25.69 7.94 4.63
N GLY A 114 -25.76 6.60 4.67
CA GLY A 114 -24.80 5.66 5.28
C GLY A 114 -23.40 5.60 4.64
N TRP A 115 -22.76 6.77 4.49
CA TRP A 115 -21.50 6.91 3.78
C TRP A 115 -20.28 7.12 4.67
N PHE A 116 -20.41 7.34 5.98
CA PHE A 116 -19.23 7.79 6.75
C PHE A 116 -19.18 7.54 8.25
N ASN A 117 -20.07 6.76 8.85
CA ASN A 117 -20.01 6.50 10.29
C ASN A 117 -20.25 5.00 10.54
N ASP A 118 -19.50 4.42 11.47
CA ASP A 118 -19.48 3.01 11.87
C ASP A 118 -18.42 2.20 11.09
N VAL A 119 -17.20 1.97 11.57
CA VAL A 119 -16.72 1.69 12.94
C VAL A 119 -15.27 2.17 13.02
N GLN A 120 -14.91 2.89 14.08
CA GLN A 120 -13.52 3.11 14.49
C GLN A 120 -13.12 2.03 15.50
#